data_AF-A0A7S2FYT8-F1
#
_entry.id   AF-A0A7S2FYT8-F1
#
_cell.length_a   1.000
_cell.length_b   1.000
_cell.length_c   1.000
_cell.angle_alpha   90.00
_cell.angle_beta   90.00
_cell.angle_gamma   90.00
#
_symmetry.space_group_name_H-M   'P 1'
#
loop_
_entity.id
_entity.type
_entity.pdbx_description
1 polymer ?
#
loop_
_entity_poly.entity_id
_entity_poly.type
_entity_poly.pdbx_seq_one_letter_code
_entity_poly.pdbx_strand_id
1 'polypeptide(L)'
;KMFIYTAGSDGAVIVWRFVQNAEREPKEPKDQKYNYLWIHKFHKVRILPVAHAGPVTDMLNANGTLTTVSDDMSVVVWKKHAWDPDADDDEEKFQQEVGFTGV
;
A
#
# COMPACT_ATOMS: atom_id res chain seq x y z
N LYS A 1 -6.62 12.55 7.24
CA LYS A 1 -6.22 12.05 5.91
C LYS A 1 -6.63 10.59 5.82
N MET A 2 -7.03 10.11 4.65
CA MET A 2 -7.39 8.69 4.48
C MET A 2 -6.28 8.00 3.70
N PHE A 3 -5.83 6.85 4.20
CA PHE A 3 -4.89 5.98 3.52
C PHE A 3 -5.58 4.69 3.11
N ILE A 4 -5.18 4.15 1.96
CA ILE A 4 -5.57 2.82 1.51
C ILE A 4 -4.31 1.98 1.41
N TYR A 5 -4.41 0.74 1.88
CA TYR A 5 -3.36 -0.25 1.77
C TYR A 5 -3.82 -1.31 0.79
N THR A 6 -2.98 -1.64 -0.17
CA THR A 6 -3.24 -2.74 -1.10
C THR A 6 -2.07 -3.69 -1.08
N ALA A 7 -2.35 -4.98 -1.19
CA ALA A 7 -1.33 -5.99 -1.33
C ALA A 7 -1.55 -6.82 -2.59
N GLY A 8 -0.45 -7.28 -3.20
CA GLY A 8 -0.46 -7.94 -4.50
C GLY A 8 -0.08 -9.42 -4.45
N SER A 9 -0.24 -10.08 -5.59
CA SER A 9 0.24 -11.46 -5.82
C SER A 9 1.76 -11.56 -5.87
N ASP A 10 2.46 -10.43 -5.95
CA ASP A 10 3.91 -10.28 -5.96
C ASP A 10 4.51 -10.13 -4.55
N GLY A 11 3.70 -10.28 -3.50
CA GLY A 11 4.14 -10.09 -2.12
C GLY A 11 4.35 -8.62 -1.72
N ALA A 12 4.08 -7.68 -2.62
CA ALA A 12 4.28 -6.26 -2.37
C ALA A 12 3.07 -5.64 -1.65
N VAL A 13 3.36 -4.65 -0.81
CA VAL A 13 2.35 -3.84 -0.11
C VAL A 13 2.54 -2.39 -0.51
N ILE A 14 1.47 -1.74 -0.96
CA ILE A 14 1.48 -0.36 -1.43
C ILE A 14 0.56 0.49 -0.56
N VAL A 15 1.09 1.65 -0.15
CA VAL A 15 0.37 2.66 0.62
C VAL A 15 -0.03 3.81 -0.28
N TRP A 16 -1.33 4.07 -0.32
CA TRP A 16 -1.96 5.10 -1.11
C TRP A 16 -2.52 6.19 -0.21
N ARG A 17 -2.31 7.45 -0.56
CA ARG A 17 -3.00 8.58 0.08
C ARG A 17 -4.19 8.97 -0.79
N PHE A 18 -5.36 8.96 -0.17
CA PHE A 18 -6.56 9.50 -0.79
C PHE A 18 -6.41 11.01 -0.92
N VAL A 19 -6.56 11.51 -2.14
CA VAL A 19 -6.62 12.93 -2.43
C VAL A 19 -8.07 13.24 -2.77
N GLN A 20 -8.73 13.98 -1.88
CA GLN A 20 -10.13 14.34 -2.05
C GLN A 20 -10.24 15.42 -3.15
N ASN A 21 -10.19 14.98 -4.41
CA ASN A 21 -10.53 15.73 -5.61
C ASN A 21 -11.07 14.73 -6.64
N ALA A 22 -12.23 14.16 -6.34
CA ALA A 22 -13.00 13.47 -7.37
C ALA A 22 -13.58 14.54 -8.29
N GLU A 23 -12.91 14.78 -9.42
CA GLU A 23 -13.57 15.41 -10.55
C GLU A 23 -14.81 14.57 -10.86
N ARG A 24 -15.99 15.20 -10.76
CA ARG A 24 -17.25 14.55 -11.06
C ARG A 24 -17.29 14.26 -12.56
N GLU A 25 -17.28 12.97 -12.87
CA GLU A 25 -17.47 12.31 -14.16
C GLU A 25 -16.36 12.46 -15.22
N PRO A 26 -15.84 11.34 -15.76
CA PRO A 26 -15.36 11.36 -17.13
C PRO A 26 -16.57 11.61 -18.03
N LYS A 27 -16.49 12.62 -18.91
CA LYS A 27 -17.40 12.70 -20.06
C LYS A 27 -17.26 11.37 -20.80
N GLU A 28 -18.32 10.56 -20.80
CA GLU A 28 -18.32 9.22 -21.37
C GLU A 28 -17.69 9.23 -22.78
N PRO A 29 -16.74 8.33 -23.09
CA PRO A 29 -16.56 7.89 -24.46
C PRO A 29 -17.82 7.09 -24.81
N LYS A 30 -18.55 7.53 -25.85
CA LYS A 30 -19.87 6.99 -26.25
C LYS A 30 -19.92 5.47 -26.51
N ASP A 31 -18.78 4.77 -26.49
CA ASP A 31 -18.65 3.38 -26.93
C ASP A 31 -17.96 2.43 -25.91
N GLN A 32 -17.76 2.83 -24.65
CA GLN A 32 -17.13 1.95 -23.65
C GLN A 32 -18.01 1.69 -22.43
N LYS A 33 -18.72 0.55 -22.44
CA LYS A 33 -19.42 -0.01 -21.27
C LYS A 33 -18.39 -0.50 -20.24
N TYR A 34 -17.92 0.39 -19.37
CA TYR A 34 -17.23 -0.02 -18.15
C TYR A 34 -18.20 -0.02 -16.96
N ASN A 35 -18.27 -1.13 -16.23
CA ASN A 35 -19.12 -1.28 -15.04
C ASN A 35 -18.45 -0.72 -13.76
N TYR A 36 -17.83 0.47 -13.82
CA TYR A 36 -17.28 1.09 -12.61
C TYR A 36 -18.31 2.03 -11.98
N LEU A 37 -18.57 1.87 -10.67
CA LEU A 37 -19.51 2.74 -9.95
C LEU A 37 -18.88 4.10 -9.60
N TRP A 38 -17.59 4.12 -9.21
CA TRP A 38 -16.83 5.34 -8.88
C TRP A 38 -15.33 5.13 -9.14
N ILE A 39 -14.66 6.12 -9.75
CA ILE A 39 -13.19 6.14 -9.88
C ILE A 39 -12.64 7.17 -8.90
N HIS A 40 -11.80 6.72 -7.95
CA HIS A 40 -11.09 7.60 -7.03
C HIS A 40 -9.63 7.71 -7.46
N LYS A 41 -9.10 8.93 -7.52
CA LYS A 41 -7.68 9.18 -7.77
C LYS A 41 -6.92 9.06 -6.45
N PHE A 42 -5.84 8.27 -6.45
CA PHE A 42 -4.95 8.09 -5.31
C PHE A 42 -3.53 8.46 -5.69
N HIS A 43 -2.79 9.06 -4.76
CA HIS A 43 -1.34 9.19 -4.91
C HIS A 43 -0.67 8.01 -4.23
N LYS A 44 0.20 7.33 -4.98
CA LYS A 44 1.12 6.35 -4.41
C LYS A 44 2.10 7.09 -3.53
N VAL A 45 2.13 6.79 -2.23
CA VAL A 45 3.01 7.49 -1.29
C VAL A 45 4.16 6.62 -0.85
N ARG A 46 3.95 5.31 -0.75
CA ARG A 46 5.01 4.39 -0.33
C ARG A 46 4.82 3.00 -0.89
N ILE A 47 5.94 2.33 -1.19
CA ILE A 47 6.01 0.89 -1.45
C ILE A 47 6.76 0.32 -0.26
N LEU A 48 6.17 -0.65 0.42
CA LEU A 48 6.93 -1.39 1.44
C LEU A 48 7.89 -2.34 0.74
N PRO A 49 9.08 -2.59 1.30
CA PRO A 49 9.97 -3.63 0.80
C PRO A 49 9.20 -4.95 0.58
N VAL A 50 9.57 -5.71 -0.45
CA VAL A 50 8.97 -7.02 -0.66
C VAL A 50 9.44 -7.94 0.47
N ALA A 51 8.54 -8.24 1.40
CA ALA A 51 8.82 -9.09 2.55
C ALA A 51 8.26 -10.51 2.41
N HIS A 52 7.39 -10.73 1.42
CA HIS A 52 6.79 -12.02 1.12
C HIS A 52 7.35 -12.56 -0.20
N ALA A 53 7.62 -13.86 -0.25
CA ALA A 53 8.00 -14.58 -1.46
C ALA A 53 6.77 -15.01 -2.28
N GLY A 54 5.56 -14.86 -1.74
CA GLY A 54 4.30 -15.20 -2.40
C GLY A 54 3.19 -14.15 -2.20
N PRO A 55 2.03 -14.34 -2.83
CA PRO A 55 0.84 -13.52 -2.67
C PRO A 55 0.51 -13.17 -1.22
N VAL A 56 0.24 -11.89 -0.96
CA VAL A 56 -0.37 -11.48 0.31
C VAL A 56 -1.85 -11.83 0.27
N THR A 57 -2.27 -12.69 1.18
CA THR A 57 -3.64 -13.22 1.25
C THR A 57 -4.53 -12.43 2.19
N ASP A 58 -3.94 -11.81 3.22
CA ASP A 58 -4.67 -10.97 4.16
C ASP A 58 -3.81 -9.85 4.74
N MET A 59 -4.45 -8.77 5.20
CA MET A 59 -3.80 -7.61 5.77
C MET A 59 -4.70 -6.91 6.78
N LEU A 60 -4.13 -6.64 7.95
CA LEU A 60 -4.81 -5.95 9.05
C LEU A 60 -3.98 -4.75 9.51
N ASN A 61 -4.62 -3.57 9.53
CA ASN A 61 -4.09 -2.39 10.21
C ASN A 61 -4.90 -2.14 11.48
N ALA A 62 -4.29 -2.37 12.64
CA ALA A 62 -4.92 -2.15 13.94
C ALA A 62 -3.92 -1.55 14.92
N ASN A 63 -4.36 -0.57 15.70
CA ASN A 63 -3.59 0.05 16.79
C ASN A 63 -2.19 0.53 16.38
N GLY A 64 -2.02 1.05 15.17
CA GLY A 64 -0.73 1.54 14.69
C GLY A 64 0.26 0.41 14.38
N THR A 65 -0.24 -0.80 14.10
CA THR A 65 0.54 -1.92 13.57
C THR A 65 -0.13 -2.43 12.31
N LEU A 66 0.66 -2.55 11.23
CA LEU A 66 0.25 -3.22 10.01
C LEU A 66 0.78 -4.64 10.05
N THR A 67 -0.10 -5.62 9.81
CA THR A 67 0.25 -7.04 9.73
C THR A 67 -0.19 -7.57 8.38
N THR A 68 0.68 -8.31 7.71
CA THR A 68 0.40 -8.97 6.43
C THR A 68 0.66 -10.46 6.52
N VAL A 69 -0.22 -11.23 5.87
CA VAL A 69 -0.17 -12.70 5.83
C VAL A 69 -0.07 -13.13 4.38
N SER A 70 0.81 -14.07 4.08
CA SER A 70 1.04 -14.58 2.73
C SER A 70 0.80 -16.09 2.63
N ASP A 71 0.56 -16.55 1.41
CA ASP A 71 0.49 -17.98 1.08
C ASP A 71 1.86 -18.70 1.21
N ASP A 72 2.96 -17.95 1.27
CA ASP A 72 4.31 -18.46 1.53
C ASP A 72 4.53 -18.91 2.99
N MET A 73 3.46 -18.96 3.78
CA MET A 73 3.42 -19.32 5.20
C MET A 73 4.09 -18.31 6.15
N SER A 74 4.35 -17.08 5.70
CA SER A 74 4.90 -16.01 6.54
C SER A 74 3.85 -15.01 7.00
N VAL A 75 4.10 -14.44 8.19
CA VAL A 75 3.38 -13.31 8.76
C VAL A 75 4.39 -12.20 9.06
N VAL A 76 4.17 -11.02 8.49
CA VAL A 76 5.06 -9.87 8.64
C VAL A 76 4.35 -8.79 9.44
N VAL A 77 4.99 -8.34 10.52
CA VAL A 77 4.52 -7.25 11.36
C VAL A 77 5.38 -6.02 11.11
N TRP A 78 4.76 -4.97 10.59
CA TRP A 78 5.46 -3.77 10.16
C TRP A 78 5.48 -2.73 11.27
N LYS A 79 6.68 -2.23 11.58
CA LYS A 79 6.84 -1.07 12.46
C LYS A 79 6.12 0.14 11.86
N LYS A 80 5.51 0.97 12.71
CA LYS A 80 4.70 2.13 12.29
C LYS A 80 5.41 3.03 11.27
N HIS A 81 6.66 3.39 11.50
CA HIS A 81 7.46 4.23 10.59
C HIS A 81 7.68 3.61 9.21
N ALA A 82 7.56 2.29 9.07
CA ALA A 82 7.76 1.63 7.78
C ALA A 82 6.60 1.89 6.83
N TRP A 83 5.38 1.96 7.34
CA TRP A 83 4.16 2.01 6.54
C TRP A 83 3.32 3.28 6.70
N ASP A 84 3.51 4.04 7.77
CA ASP A 84 2.82 5.30 8.01
C ASP A 84 3.63 6.45 7.37
N PRO A 85 3.15 7.08 6.28
CA PRO A 85 3.87 8.17 5.63
C PRO A 85 3.91 9.46 6.44
N ASP A 86 3.12 9.54 7.51
CA ASP A 86 3.08 10.69 8.41
C ASP A 86 3.81 10.38 9.74
N ALA A 87 4.49 9.23 9.87
CA ALA A 87 5.37 8.98 11.02
C ALA A 87 6.59 9.91 10.95
N ASP A 88 6.81 10.70 12.01
CA ASP A 88 7.99 11.55 12.17
C ASP A 88 9.24 10.68 12.21
N ASP A 89 10.00 10.61 11.11
CA ASP A 89 11.44 10.30 11.07
C ASP A 89 12.02 10.46 9.64
N ASP A 90 13.27 10.93 9.58
CA ASP A 90 14.06 11.21 8.36
C ASP A 90 14.09 10.02 7.40
N GLU A 91 13.62 10.24 6.17
CA GLU A 91 13.51 9.24 5.09
C GLU A 91 14.85 8.51 4.80
N GLU A 92 15.99 9.16 5.08
CA GLU A 92 17.34 8.59 4.99
C GLU A 92 17.58 7.41 5.96
N LYS A 93 17.00 7.46 7.17
CA LYS A 93 17.18 6.43 8.19
C LYS A 93 16.38 5.17 7.85
N PHE A 94 15.21 5.34 7.24
CA PHE A 94 14.38 4.23 6.80
C PHE A 94 15.06 3.41 5.68
N GLN A 95 15.59 4.09 4.65
CA GLN A 95 16.29 3.42 3.55
C GLN A 95 17.54 2.65 4.02
N GLN A 96 18.24 3.12 5.06
CA GLN A 96 19.36 2.39 5.67
C GLN A 96 18.93 1.13 6.43
N GLU A 97 17.79 1.14 7.13
CA GLU A 97 17.32 -0.03 7.91
C GLU A 97 16.69 -1.12 7.04
N VAL A 98 16.07 -0.78 5.91
CA VAL A 98 15.50 -1.75 4.95
C VAL A 98 16.47 -2.17 3.84
N GLY A 99 17.71 -1.70 3.89
CA GLY A 99 18.80 -2.15 3.02
C GLY A 99 19.16 -3.62 3.31
N PHE A 100 18.50 -4.53 2.57
CA PHE A 100 18.94 -5.88 2.22
C PHE A 100 20.25 -6.37 2.91
N THR A 101 20.11 -7.16 3.97
CA THR A 101 21.07 -8.24 4.28
C THR A 101 20.76 -9.41 3.35
N GLY A 102 21.17 -9.30 2.08
CA GLY A 102 21.16 -10.41 1.14
C GLY A 102 22.46 -11.19 1.24
N VAL A 103 22.39 -12.39 1.82
CA VAL A 103 23.28 -13.52 1.50
C VAL A 103 22.49 -14.45 0.59
#